data_AF-A0AAV5Y7D4-F1
#
_entry.id   AF-A0AAV5Y7D4-F1
#
_cell.length_a   1.000
_cell.length_b   1.000
_cell.length_c   1.000
_cell.angle_alpha   90.00
_cell.angle_beta   90.00
_cell.angle_gamma   90.00
#
_symmetry.space_group_name_H-M   'P 1'
#
loop_
_entity.id
_entity.type
_entity.pdbx_description
1 polymer ?
#
loop_
_entity_poly.entity_id
_entity_poly.type
_entity_poly.pdbx_seq_one_letter_code
_entity_poly.pdbx_strand_id
1 'polypeptide(L)'
;MLRDVTTGGYRFLPGIPAFSSGVVAMPGWEIVHATLVAPLPWREGFTRIERHLKSVDRPRQALCGIMLRCPAPFTFDGFDEFNRGYRAVLDEWKILIEGENPIPRTNVAPVVAPPGEPLLYAFDYTIAEATPVPTFVVAGAGEMRERGRGAEGIVRHGETSPAAMREKARFVLNIMQERMRALGGTWNRITVIDVYSALPIHGIVEEEILKSAGPAAVHGVHWYPSRPPIQGLEFEMDMRSVGRELVL
;
A
#
# COMPACT_ATOMS: atom_id res chain seq x y z
N MET A 1 8.69 -0.43 16.58
CA MET A 1 8.33 0.92 17.12
C MET A 1 8.20 1.87 15.93
N LEU A 2 7.29 2.84 16.00
CA LEU A 2 7.16 3.85 14.94
C LEU A 2 8.39 4.77 14.91
N ARG A 3 8.75 5.26 13.72
CA ARG A 3 9.87 6.19 13.50
C ARG A 3 9.36 7.48 12.88
N ASP A 4 9.96 8.61 13.25
CA ASP A 4 9.49 9.93 12.87
C ASP A 4 10.04 10.38 11.51
N VAL A 5 9.17 11.02 10.72
CA VAL A 5 9.50 11.80 9.53
C VAL A 5 9.05 13.23 9.78
N THR A 6 9.76 13.94 10.66
CA THR A 6 9.32 15.26 11.17
C THR A 6 9.08 16.29 10.06
N THR A 7 9.96 16.34 9.05
CA THR A 7 9.79 17.21 7.87
C THR A 7 8.58 16.84 7.02
N GLY A 8 8.20 15.56 7.05
CA GLY A 8 7.03 15.01 6.39
C GLY A 8 5.74 15.08 7.21
N GLY A 9 5.78 15.33 8.51
CA GLY A 9 4.57 15.40 9.34
C GLY A 9 3.89 14.04 9.59
N TYR A 10 4.64 12.94 9.53
CA TYR A 10 4.10 11.60 9.80
C TYR A 10 5.12 10.72 10.52
N ARG A 11 4.64 9.57 11.00
CA ARG A 11 5.47 8.48 11.52
C ARG A 11 5.24 7.24 10.66
N PHE A 12 6.28 6.44 10.46
CA PHE A 12 6.18 5.18 9.71
C PHE A 12 6.44 3.98 10.61
N LEU A 13 5.79 2.88 10.27
CA LEU A 13 6.07 1.56 10.82
C LEU A 13 7.11 0.88 9.92
N PRO A 14 8.32 0.56 10.41
CA PRO A 14 9.33 -0.14 9.63
C PRO A 14 8.79 -1.39 8.91
N GLY A 15 9.38 -1.69 7.76
CA GLY A 15 9.00 -2.81 6.92
C GLY A 15 10.24 -3.47 6.32
N ILE A 16 10.17 -3.78 5.03
CA ILE A 16 11.29 -4.35 4.28
C ILE A 16 12.00 -3.23 3.49
N PRO A 17 13.21 -3.47 2.93
CA PRO A 17 13.91 -2.43 2.16
C PRO A 17 13.05 -1.80 1.05
N ALA A 18 12.11 -2.54 0.46
CA ALA A 18 11.23 -2.05 -0.60
C ALA A 18 10.18 -1.03 -0.13
N PHE A 19 9.64 -1.14 1.10
CA PHE A 19 8.56 -0.28 1.61
C PHE A 19 8.37 -0.41 3.13
N SER A 20 7.82 0.63 3.76
CA SER A 20 7.38 0.59 5.16
C SER A 20 6.06 -0.16 5.31
N SER A 21 5.78 -0.72 6.48
CA SER A 21 4.53 -1.45 6.73
C SER A 21 3.29 -0.53 6.78
N GLY A 22 3.48 0.78 6.85
CA GLY A 22 2.42 1.78 6.91
C GLY A 22 2.87 3.08 7.54
N VAL A 23 2.00 4.08 7.52
CA VAL A 23 2.24 5.41 8.07
C VAL A 23 1.04 5.92 8.85
N VAL A 24 1.28 6.82 9.80
CA VAL A 24 0.26 7.55 10.56
C VAL A 24 0.64 9.03 10.66
N ALA A 25 -0.32 9.92 10.46
CA ALA A 25 -0.10 11.36 10.59
C ALA A 25 0.34 11.73 12.02
N MET A 26 1.24 12.72 12.12
CA MET A 26 1.55 13.35 13.40
C MET A 26 0.46 14.36 13.78
N PRO A 27 0.35 14.77 15.05
CA PRO A 27 -0.56 15.85 15.45
C PRO A 27 -0.35 17.11 14.61
N GLY A 28 -1.45 17.74 14.17
CA GLY A 28 -1.44 18.90 13.27
C GLY A 28 -1.28 18.55 11.79
N TRP A 29 -1.26 17.26 11.44
CA TRP A 29 -1.18 16.78 10.06
C TRP A 29 -2.34 15.82 9.73
N GLU A 30 -2.70 15.80 8.46
CA GLU A 30 -3.65 14.85 7.85
C GLU A 30 -2.98 14.20 6.63
N ILE A 31 -3.25 12.91 6.39
CA ILE A 31 -2.89 12.21 5.14
C ILE A 31 -4.02 12.37 4.13
N VAL A 32 -3.66 12.81 2.93
CA VAL A 32 -4.51 12.90 1.75
C VAL A 32 -4.15 11.78 0.77
N HIS A 33 -5.15 11.09 0.26
CA HIS A 33 -5.00 10.11 -0.82
C HIS A 33 -5.33 10.76 -2.17
N ALA A 34 -4.38 10.75 -3.11
CA ALA A 34 -4.55 11.34 -4.43
C ALA A 34 -4.43 10.28 -5.53
N THR A 35 -5.51 10.05 -6.28
CA THR A 35 -5.55 9.16 -7.44
C THR A 35 -5.40 9.96 -8.73
N LEU A 36 -4.59 9.49 -9.68
CA LEU A 36 -4.47 10.11 -11.00
C LEU A 36 -5.58 9.63 -11.94
N VAL A 37 -6.23 10.55 -12.67
CA VAL A 37 -7.18 10.18 -13.74
C VAL A 37 -6.49 9.35 -14.81
N ALA A 38 -5.31 9.80 -15.22
CA ALA A 38 -4.45 9.15 -16.19
C ALA A 38 -3.13 8.76 -15.51
N PRO A 39 -2.93 7.47 -15.19
CA PRO A 39 -1.67 6.98 -14.66
C PRO A 39 -0.49 7.31 -15.58
N LEU A 40 0.66 7.63 -15.00
CA LEU A 40 1.87 8.05 -15.71
C LEU A 40 3.01 7.06 -15.48
N PRO A 41 4.00 6.92 -16.38
CA PRO A 41 5.23 6.19 -16.09
C PRO A 41 5.79 6.61 -14.74
N TRP A 42 6.12 5.65 -13.86
CA TRP A 42 6.33 5.95 -12.45
C TRP A 42 7.41 7.02 -12.18
N ARG A 43 8.43 7.10 -13.04
CA ARG A 43 9.48 8.15 -12.97
C ARG A 43 8.92 9.55 -13.25
N GLU A 44 8.11 9.69 -14.29
CA GLU A 44 7.37 10.93 -14.56
C GLU A 44 6.34 11.21 -13.44
N GLY A 45 5.79 10.14 -12.85
CA GLY A 45 4.95 10.19 -11.67
C GLY A 45 5.62 10.93 -10.50
N PHE A 46 6.91 10.72 -10.24
CA PHE A 46 7.64 11.49 -9.21
C PHE A 46 7.69 12.99 -9.55
N THR A 47 7.87 13.38 -10.81
CA THR A 47 7.77 14.79 -11.22
C THR A 47 6.36 15.35 -11.01
N ARG A 48 5.31 14.56 -11.27
CA ARG A 48 3.91 14.94 -10.99
C ARG A 48 3.64 15.11 -9.50
N ILE A 49 4.17 14.21 -8.66
CA ILE A 49 4.10 14.29 -7.19
C ILE A 49 4.79 15.56 -6.71
N GLU A 50 6.02 15.83 -7.13
CA GLU A 50 6.75 17.03 -6.71
C GLU A 50 5.98 18.31 -7.04
N ARG A 51 5.47 18.42 -8.27
CA ARG A 51 4.66 19.57 -8.69
C ARG A 51 3.42 19.73 -7.82
N HIS A 52 2.75 18.61 -7.50
CA HIS A 52 1.59 18.61 -6.63
C HIS A 52 1.93 19.11 -5.24
N LEU A 53 2.94 18.50 -4.60
CA LEU A 53 3.37 18.85 -3.25
C LEU A 53 3.76 20.33 -3.17
N LYS A 54 4.49 20.85 -4.16
CA LYS A 54 4.81 22.28 -4.26
C LYS A 54 3.55 23.16 -4.34
N SER A 55 2.52 22.74 -5.08
CA SER A 55 1.28 23.51 -5.22
C SER A 55 0.46 23.60 -3.92
N VAL A 56 0.66 22.67 -2.99
CA VAL A 56 0.02 22.64 -1.67
C VAL A 56 0.98 23.02 -0.55
N ASP A 57 2.10 23.67 -0.88
CA ASP A 57 3.15 24.12 0.05
C ASP A 57 3.72 23.00 0.94
N ARG A 58 3.97 21.83 0.34
CA ARG A 58 4.55 20.66 1.01
C ARG A 58 5.90 20.28 0.39
N PRO A 59 6.89 19.90 1.22
CA PRO A 59 8.16 19.40 0.72
C PRO A 59 8.00 17.97 0.17
N ARG A 60 8.98 17.51 -0.60
CA ARG A 60 9.06 16.12 -1.08
C ARG A 60 8.92 15.08 0.03
N GLN A 61 9.42 15.39 1.23
CA GLN A 61 9.34 14.54 2.43
C GLN A 61 7.91 14.38 2.97
N ALA A 62 6.93 15.14 2.50
CA ALA A 62 5.53 14.94 2.85
C ALA A 62 4.90 13.73 2.15
N LEU A 63 5.52 13.22 1.08
CA LEU A 63 5.12 11.97 0.43
C LEU A 63 5.14 10.83 1.45
N CYS A 64 4.03 10.12 1.58
CA CYS A 64 3.85 9.07 2.58
C CYS A 64 3.07 7.85 2.06
N GLY A 65 2.99 7.66 0.74
CA GLY A 65 2.45 6.44 0.12
C GLY A 65 2.59 6.47 -1.40
N ILE A 66 2.83 5.31 -2.01
CA ILE A 66 2.92 5.17 -3.47
C ILE A 66 2.21 3.89 -3.92
N MET A 67 1.31 4.03 -4.90
CA MET A 67 0.55 2.92 -5.46
C MET A 67 0.85 2.83 -6.95
N LEU A 68 1.34 1.67 -7.39
CA LEU A 68 1.73 1.42 -8.77
C LEU A 68 0.83 0.39 -9.44
N ARG A 69 0.69 0.51 -10.76
CA ARG A 69 0.16 -0.54 -11.63
C ARG A 69 1.29 -1.02 -12.54
N CYS A 70 1.62 -2.31 -12.45
CA CYS A 70 2.74 -2.92 -13.13
C CYS A 70 2.27 -3.75 -14.34
N PRO A 71 3.13 -3.97 -15.36
CA PRO A 71 2.76 -4.79 -16.52
C PRO A 71 2.45 -6.24 -16.17
N ALA A 72 3.21 -6.80 -15.23
CA ALA A 72 3.10 -8.17 -14.76
C ALA A 72 3.71 -8.29 -13.36
N PRO A 73 3.42 -9.36 -12.60
CA PRO A 73 4.16 -9.69 -11.40
C PRO A 73 5.65 -9.92 -11.71
N PHE A 74 6.52 -9.40 -10.85
CA PHE A 74 7.95 -9.54 -10.93
C PHE A 74 8.41 -10.93 -10.45
N THR A 75 9.54 -11.40 -10.98
CA THR A 75 10.34 -12.40 -10.26
C THR A 75 10.90 -11.77 -8.98
N PHE A 76 11.39 -12.56 -8.03
CA PHE A 76 12.04 -12.02 -6.83
C PHE A 76 13.24 -11.11 -7.18
N ASP A 77 14.12 -11.57 -8.07
CA ASP A 77 15.27 -10.79 -8.51
C ASP A 77 14.86 -9.51 -9.26
N GLY A 78 13.83 -9.60 -10.11
CA GLY A 78 13.27 -8.44 -10.82
C GLY A 78 12.62 -7.43 -9.87
N PHE A 79 11.99 -7.91 -8.79
CA PHE A 79 11.45 -7.05 -7.75
C PHE A 79 12.58 -6.32 -7.00
N ASP A 80 13.65 -7.03 -6.66
CA ASP A 80 14.84 -6.43 -6.03
C ASP A 80 15.50 -5.40 -6.96
N GLU A 81 15.62 -5.70 -8.25
CA GLU A 81 16.14 -4.77 -9.25
C GLU A 81 15.29 -3.51 -9.39
N PHE A 82 13.98 -3.66 -9.55
CA PHE A 82 13.04 -2.55 -9.59
C PHE A 82 13.18 -1.67 -8.34
N ASN A 83 13.29 -2.30 -7.16
CA ASN A 83 13.39 -1.59 -5.89
C ASN A 83 14.72 -0.87 -5.68
N ARG A 84 15.83 -1.33 -6.28
CA ARG A 84 17.09 -0.56 -6.27
C ARG A 84 16.91 0.78 -6.99
N GLY A 85 16.30 0.77 -8.18
CA GLY A 85 16.03 1.98 -8.95
C GLY A 85 15.04 2.92 -8.27
N TYR A 86 13.98 2.38 -7.66
CA TYR A 86 13.01 3.14 -6.87
C TYR A 86 13.64 3.78 -5.63
N ARG A 87 14.43 3.03 -4.86
CA ARG A 87 15.10 3.54 -3.65
C ARG A 87 16.11 4.64 -3.97
N ALA A 88 16.78 4.58 -5.11
CA ALA A 88 17.69 5.64 -5.55
C ALA A 88 16.96 6.99 -5.72
N VAL A 89 15.72 6.98 -6.21
CA VAL A 89 14.90 8.21 -6.30
C VAL A 89 14.54 8.74 -4.91
N LEU A 90 14.18 7.86 -3.96
CA LEU A 90 13.89 8.26 -2.59
C LEU A 90 15.12 8.84 -1.88
N ASP A 91 16.30 8.29 -2.14
CA ASP A 91 17.57 8.78 -1.62
C ASP A 91 17.94 10.16 -2.19
N GLU A 92 17.78 10.34 -3.51
CA GLU A 92 17.93 11.64 -4.17
C GLU A 92 16.98 12.69 -3.57
N TRP A 93 15.75 12.28 -3.25
CA TRP A 93 14.75 13.12 -2.59
C TRP A 93 15.00 13.31 -1.08
N LYS A 94 16.04 12.68 -0.51
CA LYS A 94 16.34 12.70 0.93
C LYS A 94 15.14 12.29 1.78
N ILE A 95 14.44 11.26 1.35
CA ILE A 95 13.28 10.68 2.05
C ILE A 95 13.70 9.56 3.00
N LEU A 96 14.79 8.84 2.71
CA LEU A 96 15.23 7.72 3.53
C LEU A 96 15.59 8.18 4.95
N ILE A 97 15.15 7.43 5.95
CA ILE A 97 15.38 7.72 7.37
C ILE A 97 16.40 6.71 7.90
N GLU A 98 17.65 7.15 8.03
CA GLU A 98 18.78 6.27 8.41
C GLU A 98 18.86 5.01 7.53
N GLY A 99 18.64 5.18 6.22
CA GLY A 99 18.67 4.09 5.22
C GLY A 99 17.36 3.29 5.11
N GLU A 100 16.41 3.47 6.02
CA GLU A 100 15.09 2.86 5.92
C GLU A 100 14.16 3.63 4.98
N ASN A 101 13.29 2.90 4.27
CA ASN A 101 12.29 3.49 3.40
C ASN A 101 11.00 3.75 4.19
N PRO A 102 10.59 5.01 4.40
CA PRO A 102 9.37 5.31 5.15
C PRO A 102 8.09 5.17 4.33
N ILE A 103 8.19 4.95 3.02
CA ILE A 103 7.05 4.98 2.09
C ILE A 103 6.36 3.61 2.04
N PRO A 104 5.08 3.49 2.45
CA PRO A 104 4.28 2.30 2.23
C PRO A 104 3.89 2.22 0.77
N ARG A 105 3.69 1.00 0.27
CA ARG A 105 3.36 0.80 -1.14
C ARG A 105 2.33 -0.28 -1.35
N THR A 106 1.62 -0.13 -2.48
CA THR A 106 0.86 -1.21 -3.11
C THR A 106 1.18 -1.23 -4.60
N ASN A 107 1.91 -2.28 -5.02
CA ASN A 107 2.27 -2.47 -6.41
C ASN A 107 1.55 -3.72 -6.91
N VAL A 108 0.73 -3.60 -7.95
CA VAL A 108 -0.07 -4.72 -8.45
C VAL A 108 -0.11 -4.72 -9.97
N ALA A 109 -0.35 -5.88 -10.57
CA ALA A 109 -0.43 -6.03 -12.01
C ALA A 109 -1.89 -6.27 -12.46
N PRO A 110 -2.55 -5.29 -13.10
CA PRO A 110 -3.91 -5.48 -13.63
C PRO A 110 -4.04 -6.71 -14.52
N VAL A 111 -5.14 -7.45 -14.38
CA VAL A 111 -5.48 -8.58 -15.25
C VAL A 111 -6.00 -8.08 -16.60
N VAL A 112 -6.78 -7.00 -16.57
CA VAL A 112 -7.40 -6.39 -17.76
C VAL A 112 -6.61 -5.14 -18.12
N ALA A 113 -6.20 -5.05 -19.38
CA ALA A 113 -5.43 -3.93 -19.92
C ALA A 113 -4.22 -3.52 -19.04
N PRO A 114 -3.29 -4.45 -18.72
CA PRO A 114 -2.08 -4.09 -18.00
C PRO A 114 -1.29 -3.03 -18.79
N PRO A 115 -0.61 -2.10 -18.10
CA PRO A 115 0.20 -1.09 -18.76
C PRO A 115 1.46 -1.71 -19.38
N GLY A 116 2.09 -1.00 -20.33
CA GLY A 116 3.36 -1.43 -20.95
C GLY A 116 4.59 -1.29 -20.04
N GLU A 117 4.52 -0.42 -19.02
CA GLU A 117 5.54 -0.21 -18.00
C GLU A 117 4.90 0.12 -16.64
N PRO A 118 5.63 0.11 -15.51
CA PRO A 118 5.06 0.48 -14.22
C PRO A 118 4.57 1.93 -14.20
N LEU A 119 3.27 2.12 -13.92
CA LEU A 119 2.63 3.42 -13.85
C LEU A 119 2.35 3.81 -12.40
N LEU A 120 2.52 5.10 -12.06
CA LEU A 120 1.99 5.70 -10.85
C LEU A 120 0.47 5.82 -10.99
N TYR A 121 -0.26 5.16 -10.09
CA TYR A 121 -1.72 5.20 -10.03
C TYR A 121 -2.22 6.21 -9.01
N ALA A 122 -1.64 6.18 -7.82
CA ALA A 122 -2.00 7.07 -6.73
C ALA A 122 -0.81 7.27 -5.79
N PHE A 123 -0.88 8.30 -4.97
CA PHE A 123 0.09 8.58 -3.92
C PHE A 123 -0.59 9.22 -2.72
N ASP A 124 0.01 9.04 -1.55
CA ASP A 124 -0.44 9.64 -0.31
C ASP A 124 0.56 10.70 0.15
N TYR A 125 0.07 11.78 0.75
CA TYR A 125 0.91 12.83 1.29
C TYR A 125 0.26 13.54 2.46
N THR A 126 1.06 14.23 3.28
CA THR A 126 0.52 15.01 4.40
C THR A 126 0.23 16.47 4.05
N ILE A 127 -0.81 17.03 4.66
CA ILE A 127 -1.09 18.46 4.73
C ILE A 127 -1.18 18.92 6.18
N ALA A 128 -0.92 20.21 6.44
CA ALA A 128 -1.07 20.80 7.76
C ALA A 128 -2.57 21.02 8.03
N GLU A 129 -3.19 20.08 8.73
CA GLU A 129 -4.60 20.10 9.11
C GLU A 129 -4.75 19.28 10.38
N ALA A 130 -5.50 19.80 11.35
CA ALA A 130 -5.71 19.10 12.60
C ALA A 130 -6.94 18.19 12.50
N THR A 131 -6.71 16.88 12.44
CA THR A 131 -7.81 15.90 12.53
C THR A 131 -8.06 15.50 13.99
N PRO A 132 -9.32 15.33 14.42
CA PRO A 132 -9.64 14.84 15.77
C PRO A 132 -9.01 13.47 16.09
N VAL A 133 -8.75 12.65 15.06
CA VAL A 133 -8.14 11.33 15.20
C VAL A 133 -7.15 11.10 14.05
N PRO A 134 -5.90 10.60 14.29
CA PRO A 134 -4.85 10.58 13.26
C PRO A 134 -5.17 9.68 12.06
N THR A 135 -5.12 10.21 10.85
CA THR A 135 -5.22 9.42 9.60
C THR A 135 -4.02 8.49 9.43
N PHE A 136 -4.22 7.33 8.79
CA PHE A 136 -3.17 6.34 8.56
C PHE A 136 -3.39 5.54 7.29
N VAL A 137 -2.30 4.98 6.76
CA VAL A 137 -2.26 4.08 5.59
C VAL A 137 -1.52 2.82 5.99
N VAL A 138 -2.09 1.65 5.67
CA VAL A 138 -1.46 0.34 5.84
C VAL A 138 -0.97 -0.12 4.47
N ALA A 139 0.31 -0.46 4.37
CA ALA A 139 0.89 -0.90 3.10
C ALA A 139 0.28 -2.22 2.62
N GLY A 140 0.33 -2.45 1.31
CA GLY A 140 0.03 -3.72 0.68
C GLY A 140 0.82 -4.89 1.27
N ALA A 141 0.17 -6.04 1.42
CA ALA A 141 0.85 -7.31 1.67
C ALA A 141 0.15 -8.46 0.94
N GLY A 142 0.93 -9.26 0.24
CA GLY A 142 0.47 -10.55 -0.30
C GLY A 142 0.61 -11.69 0.72
N GLU A 143 0.22 -12.91 0.31
CA GLU A 143 0.26 -14.11 1.15
C GLU A 143 1.67 -14.71 1.38
N MET A 144 2.68 -13.85 1.48
CA MET A 144 4.08 -14.21 1.72
C MET A 144 4.36 -14.31 3.23
N ARG A 145 4.90 -15.45 3.69
CA ARG A 145 5.35 -15.63 5.07
C ARG A 145 6.51 -14.69 5.39
N GLU A 146 6.61 -14.30 6.66
CA GLU A 146 7.71 -13.42 7.10
C GLU A 146 9.07 -14.04 6.73
N ARG A 147 9.94 -13.25 6.10
CA ARG A 147 11.26 -13.70 5.60
C ARG A 147 11.21 -14.83 4.55
N GLY A 148 10.02 -15.15 4.06
CA GLY A 148 9.84 -16.08 2.96
C GLY A 148 10.53 -15.58 1.69
N ARG A 149 11.14 -16.51 0.98
CA ARG A 149 11.57 -16.35 -0.41
C ARG A 149 11.01 -17.54 -1.18
N GLY A 150 10.99 -17.42 -2.51
CA GLY A 150 10.58 -18.52 -3.37
C GLY A 150 9.14 -18.99 -3.15
N ALA A 151 8.86 -20.18 -3.67
CA ALA A 151 7.55 -20.82 -3.61
C ALA A 151 7.20 -21.28 -2.19
N GLU A 152 8.18 -21.74 -1.42
CA GLU A 152 8.04 -22.23 -0.05
C GLU A 152 7.61 -21.14 0.94
N GLY A 153 7.92 -19.88 0.65
CA GLY A 153 7.48 -18.73 1.42
C GLY A 153 6.00 -18.38 1.21
N ILE A 154 5.37 -18.89 0.15
CA ILE A 154 4.00 -18.52 -0.23
C ILE A 154 2.99 -19.46 0.43
N VAL A 155 2.00 -18.89 1.11
CA VAL A 155 0.90 -19.66 1.72
C VAL A 155 0.15 -20.40 0.62
N ARG A 156 0.14 -21.74 0.69
CA ARG A 156 -0.55 -22.61 -0.29
C ARG A 156 -0.18 -22.27 -1.73
N HIS A 157 1.12 -22.19 -1.99
CA HIS A 157 1.68 -21.89 -3.30
C HIS A 157 1.09 -22.75 -4.42
N GLY A 158 0.70 -22.10 -5.52
CA GLY A 158 0.11 -22.77 -6.70
C GLY A 158 -1.34 -23.23 -6.51
N GLU A 159 -1.91 -23.14 -5.32
CA GLU A 159 -3.28 -23.54 -5.06
C GLU A 159 -4.25 -22.35 -5.15
N THR A 160 -5.35 -22.55 -5.88
CA THR A 160 -6.41 -21.54 -6.12
C THR A 160 -7.81 -22.05 -5.81
N SER A 161 -7.92 -23.20 -5.13
CA SER A 161 -9.21 -23.71 -4.65
C SER A 161 -9.86 -22.70 -3.67
N PRO A 162 -11.20 -22.70 -3.51
CA PRO A 162 -11.86 -21.79 -2.57
C PRO A 162 -11.30 -21.87 -1.14
N ALA A 163 -10.95 -23.07 -0.67
CA ALA A 163 -10.31 -23.27 0.63
C ALA A 163 -8.92 -22.64 0.69
N ALA A 164 -8.13 -22.75 -0.40
CA ALA A 164 -6.80 -22.15 -0.46
C ALA A 164 -6.86 -20.63 -0.45
N MET A 165 -7.76 -20.06 -1.24
CA MET A 165 -7.93 -18.61 -1.32
C MET A 165 -8.44 -18.02 0.00
N ARG A 166 -9.33 -18.72 0.74
CA ARG A 166 -9.73 -18.31 2.09
C ARG A 166 -8.55 -18.31 3.07
N GLU A 167 -7.69 -19.33 3.03
CA GLU A 167 -6.52 -19.38 3.91
C GLU A 167 -5.52 -18.26 3.60
N LYS A 168 -5.25 -18.01 2.33
CA LYS A 168 -4.44 -16.88 1.86
C LYS A 168 -5.01 -15.54 2.33
N ALA A 169 -6.32 -15.35 2.17
CA ALA A 169 -7.00 -14.13 2.61
C ALA A 169 -6.94 -13.93 4.13
N ARG A 170 -7.18 -14.98 4.92
CA ARG A 170 -7.05 -14.94 6.39
C ARG A 170 -5.64 -14.55 6.82
N PHE A 171 -4.64 -15.13 6.15
CA PHE A 171 -3.24 -14.82 6.41
C PHE A 171 -2.94 -13.34 6.15
N VAL A 172 -3.34 -12.81 4.99
CA VAL A 172 -3.14 -11.39 4.64
C VAL A 172 -3.92 -10.46 5.57
N LEU A 173 -5.15 -10.83 5.94
CA LEU A 173 -5.97 -10.06 6.86
C LEU A 173 -5.35 -9.97 8.26
N ASN A 174 -4.66 -11.01 8.72
CA ASN A 174 -3.90 -10.94 9.97
C ASN A 174 -2.76 -9.92 9.88
N ILE A 175 -2.03 -9.88 8.76
CA ILE A 175 -1.00 -8.86 8.52
C ILE A 175 -1.60 -7.45 8.55
N MET A 176 -2.74 -7.24 7.88
CA MET A 176 -3.42 -5.94 7.88
C MET A 176 -3.77 -5.49 9.30
N GLN A 177 -4.31 -6.40 10.10
CA GLN A 177 -4.67 -6.11 11.49
C GLN A 177 -3.46 -5.80 12.37
N GLU A 178 -2.36 -6.55 12.22
CA GLU A 178 -1.12 -6.31 12.97
C GLU A 178 -0.53 -4.95 12.64
N ARG A 179 -0.40 -4.61 11.36
CA ARG A 179 0.11 -3.31 10.90
C ARG A 179 -0.77 -2.16 11.39
N MET A 180 -2.09 -2.29 11.29
CA MET A 180 -3.04 -1.29 11.78
C MET A 180 -2.89 -1.03 13.27
N ARG A 181 -2.89 -2.08 14.09
CA ARG A 181 -2.73 -1.95 15.54
C ARG A 181 -1.39 -1.30 15.88
N ALA A 182 -0.32 -1.66 15.17
CA ALA A 182 1.00 -1.07 15.36
C ALA A 182 1.07 0.43 14.98
N LEU A 183 0.19 0.90 14.09
CA LEU A 183 -0.01 2.33 13.78
C LEU A 183 -0.94 3.05 14.78
N GLY A 184 -1.49 2.34 15.78
CA GLY A 184 -2.48 2.86 16.71
C GLY A 184 -3.90 2.96 16.12
N GLY A 185 -4.13 2.29 15.00
CA GLY A 185 -5.43 2.20 14.34
C GLY A 185 -6.30 1.06 14.86
N THR A 186 -7.58 1.15 14.53
CA THR A 186 -8.61 0.16 14.86
C THR A 186 -9.59 0.05 13.70
N TRP A 187 -10.27 -1.09 13.57
CA TRP A 187 -11.16 -1.35 12.44
C TRP A 187 -12.22 -0.28 12.25
N ASN A 188 -12.85 0.21 13.32
CA ASN A 188 -13.86 1.29 13.28
C ASN A 188 -13.38 2.61 12.66
N ARG A 189 -12.09 2.74 12.32
CA ARG A 189 -11.53 3.92 11.67
C ARG A 189 -11.21 3.70 10.20
N ILE A 190 -11.18 2.45 9.72
CA ILE A 190 -10.89 2.15 8.33
C ILE A 190 -12.04 2.66 7.46
N THR A 191 -11.69 3.45 6.44
CA THR A 191 -12.64 4.01 5.48
C THR A 191 -12.56 3.35 4.12
N VAL A 192 -11.41 2.72 3.80
CA VAL A 192 -11.21 1.98 2.55
C VAL A 192 -10.47 0.67 2.80
N ILE A 193 -10.97 -0.40 2.20
CA ILE A 193 -10.36 -1.73 2.14
C ILE A 193 -10.19 -2.09 0.67
N ASP A 194 -8.94 -2.16 0.20
CA ASP A 194 -8.63 -2.54 -1.17
C ASP A 194 -8.17 -4.01 -1.21
N VAL A 195 -8.73 -4.79 -2.13
CA VAL A 195 -8.38 -6.20 -2.36
C VAL A 195 -7.87 -6.37 -3.78
N TYR A 196 -6.75 -7.05 -3.91
CA TYR A 196 -6.08 -7.33 -5.18
C TYR A 196 -6.00 -8.83 -5.38
N SER A 197 -6.82 -9.33 -6.30
CA SER A 197 -6.74 -10.71 -6.76
C SER A 197 -7.21 -10.83 -8.20
N ALA A 198 -6.55 -11.69 -8.98
CA ALA A 198 -7.01 -12.06 -10.31
C ALA A 198 -8.21 -13.00 -10.28
N LEU A 199 -8.50 -13.61 -9.12
CA LEU A 199 -9.56 -14.57 -8.92
C LEU A 199 -10.81 -13.89 -8.34
N PRO A 200 -12.02 -14.41 -8.59
CA PRO A 200 -13.23 -13.91 -7.96
C PRO A 200 -13.15 -13.99 -6.43
N ILE A 201 -13.49 -12.90 -5.74
CA ILE A 201 -13.36 -12.80 -4.28
C ILE A 201 -14.68 -12.90 -3.50
N HIS A 202 -15.82 -13.11 -4.17
CA HIS A 202 -17.16 -13.12 -3.55
C HIS A 202 -17.23 -14.00 -2.28
N GLY A 203 -16.70 -15.23 -2.34
CA GLY A 203 -16.70 -16.18 -1.23
C GLY A 203 -15.72 -15.89 -0.09
N ILE A 204 -14.99 -14.77 -0.16
CA ILE A 204 -14.00 -14.28 0.81
C ILE A 204 -14.47 -12.97 1.44
N VAL A 205 -15.09 -12.08 0.64
CA VAL A 205 -15.47 -10.73 1.06
C VAL A 205 -16.34 -10.74 2.31
N GLU A 206 -17.47 -11.44 2.31
CA GLU A 206 -18.40 -11.41 3.44
C GLU A 206 -17.85 -12.14 4.67
N GLU A 207 -17.44 -13.41 4.50
CA GLU A 207 -17.10 -14.30 5.62
C GLU A 207 -15.74 -14.03 6.25
N GLU A 208 -14.76 -13.58 5.46
CA GLU A 208 -13.39 -13.38 5.95
C GLU A 208 -13.14 -11.90 6.23
N ILE A 209 -13.36 -11.03 5.24
CA ILE A 209 -12.92 -9.63 5.30
C ILE A 209 -13.91 -8.77 6.09
N LEU A 210 -15.16 -8.66 5.60
CA LEU A 210 -16.15 -7.75 6.18
C LEU A 210 -16.55 -8.17 7.59
N LYS A 211 -16.70 -9.47 7.85
CA LYS A 211 -16.95 -9.99 9.20
C LYS A 211 -15.86 -9.59 10.20
N SER A 212 -14.59 -9.64 9.79
CA SER A 212 -13.47 -9.22 10.62
C SER A 212 -13.37 -7.70 10.76
N ALA A 213 -13.79 -6.95 9.74
CA ALA A 213 -13.82 -5.49 9.77
C ALA A 213 -14.88 -4.93 10.74
N GLY A 214 -15.84 -5.75 11.17
CA GLY A 214 -16.83 -5.36 12.17
C GLY A 214 -17.61 -4.11 11.74
N PRO A 215 -17.65 -3.03 12.55
CA PRO A 215 -18.35 -1.80 12.17
C PRO A 215 -17.86 -1.17 10.86
N ALA A 216 -16.60 -1.37 10.45
CA ALA A 216 -16.10 -0.84 9.18
C ALA A 216 -16.59 -1.62 7.96
N ALA A 217 -17.30 -2.73 8.13
CA ALA A 217 -17.92 -3.48 7.04
C ALA A 217 -18.87 -2.61 6.19
N VAL A 218 -19.43 -1.54 6.76
CA VAL A 218 -20.31 -0.59 6.04
C VAL A 218 -19.62 0.10 4.86
N HIS A 219 -18.28 0.15 4.85
CA HIS A 219 -17.50 0.73 3.75
C HIS A 219 -17.28 -0.24 2.59
N GLY A 220 -17.61 -1.53 2.76
CA GLY A 220 -17.42 -2.55 1.73
C GLY A 220 -15.95 -2.79 1.39
N VAL A 221 -15.71 -3.29 0.18
CA VAL A 221 -14.38 -3.55 -0.38
C VAL A 221 -14.33 -2.98 -1.79
N HIS A 222 -13.21 -2.37 -2.16
CA HIS A 222 -12.88 -2.10 -3.55
C HIS A 222 -12.00 -3.24 -4.07
N TRP A 223 -12.54 -4.01 -5.01
CA TRP A 223 -11.81 -5.08 -5.66
C TRP A 223 -11.12 -4.57 -6.93
N TYR A 224 -9.80 -4.76 -6.98
CA TYR A 224 -9.02 -4.64 -8.20
C TYR A 224 -8.75 -6.03 -8.77
N PRO A 225 -9.23 -6.36 -9.99
CA PRO A 225 -8.81 -7.54 -10.72
C PRO A 225 -7.34 -7.42 -11.14
N SER A 226 -6.44 -7.67 -10.18
CA SER A 226 -5.00 -7.48 -10.30
C SER A 226 -4.26 -8.58 -9.54
N ARG A 227 -3.06 -8.92 -10.00
CA ARG A 227 -2.15 -9.84 -9.31
C ARG A 227 -1.25 -9.05 -8.35
N PRO A 228 -0.87 -9.62 -7.19
CA PRO A 228 0.19 -9.07 -6.34
C PRO A 228 1.53 -8.90 -7.11
N PRO A 229 2.51 -8.16 -6.57
CA PRO A 229 3.69 -7.74 -7.31
C PRO A 229 4.70 -8.85 -7.55
N ILE A 230 4.61 -9.99 -6.85
CA ILE A 230 5.58 -11.09 -6.98
C ILE A 230 4.87 -12.30 -7.57
N GLN A 231 5.52 -12.96 -8.52
CA GLN A 231 5.02 -14.19 -9.13
C GLN A 231 4.72 -15.27 -8.09
N GLY A 232 3.59 -15.96 -8.27
CA GLY A 232 3.11 -17.04 -7.40
C GLY A 232 2.16 -16.58 -6.28
N LEU A 233 2.10 -15.29 -5.99
CA LEU A 233 1.10 -14.70 -5.09
C LEU A 233 -0.23 -14.48 -5.83
N GLU A 234 -1.35 -14.66 -5.13
CA GLU A 234 -2.71 -14.61 -5.67
C GLU A 234 -3.62 -13.64 -4.92
N PHE A 235 -3.24 -13.20 -3.72
CA PHE A 235 -4.10 -12.37 -2.87
C PHE A 235 -3.29 -11.32 -2.11
N GLU A 236 -3.62 -10.04 -2.29
CA GLU A 236 -3.05 -8.92 -1.55
C GLU A 236 -4.14 -7.98 -1.06
N MET A 237 -3.88 -7.31 0.06
CA MET A 237 -4.73 -6.26 0.59
C MET A 237 -3.90 -5.07 1.03
N ASP A 238 -4.51 -3.89 0.91
CA ASP A 238 -4.12 -2.69 1.65
C ASP A 238 -5.36 -2.05 2.27
N MET A 239 -5.15 -1.07 3.14
CA MET A 239 -6.27 -0.33 3.73
C MET A 239 -5.83 1.03 4.25
N ARG A 240 -6.79 1.94 4.36
CA ARG A 240 -6.51 3.30 4.83
C ARG A 240 -7.67 3.90 5.62
N SER A 241 -7.30 4.92 6.40
CA SER A 241 -8.18 5.82 7.12
C SER A 241 -7.68 7.23 6.84
N VAL A 242 -8.28 7.87 5.84
CA VAL A 242 -7.93 9.23 5.40
C VAL A 242 -9.18 10.10 5.44
N GLY A 243 -9.04 11.38 5.78
CA GLY A 243 -10.17 12.32 5.78
C GLY A 243 -10.41 12.98 4.43
N ARG A 244 -9.44 12.87 3.50
CA ARG A 244 -9.52 13.44 2.16
C ARG A 244 -9.02 12.48 1.09
N GLU A 245 -9.87 12.25 0.11
CA GLU A 245 -9.52 11.63 -1.16
C GLU A 245 -9.76 12.63 -2.28
N LEU A 246 -8.86 12.68 -3.26
CA LEU A 246 -9.00 13.55 -4.41
C LEU A 246 -8.50 12.88 -5.69
N VAL A 247 -8.94 13.42 -6.82
CA VAL A 247 -8.58 12.94 -8.16
C VAL A 247 -7.81 14.05 -8.89
N LEU A 248 -6.70 13.67 -9.54
CA LEU A 248 -5.64 14.55 -10.05
C LEU A 248 -5.29 14.37 -11.52
#